data_AF-A0A2S7CIN4-F1
#
_entry.id   AF-A0A2S7CIN4-F1
#
_cell.length_a   1.000
_cell.length_b   1.000
_cell.length_c   1.000
_cell.angle_alpha   90.00
_cell.angle_beta   90.00
_cell.angle_gamma   90.00
#
_symmetry.space_group_name_H-M   'P 1'
#
loop_
_entity.id
_entity.type
_entity.pdbx_description
1 polymer ?
#
loop_
_entity_poly.entity_id
_entity_poly.type
_entity_poly.pdbx_seq_one_letter_code
_entity_poly.pdbx_strand_id
1 'polypeptide(L)' 'MRGRGFKKCKLITTYSNQCIALAWPSVKGKPASTGLAQDESYAKTRAVNNCNESGGDCKAVYSACSKPAFFRY' A
#
# COMPACT_ATOMS: atom_id res chain seq x y z
N MET A 1 -6.50 -18.35 28.86
CA MET A 1 -6.74 -17.68 27.56
C MET A 1 -5.43 -17.10 27.03
N ARG A 2 -4.83 -17.67 25.98
CA ARG A 2 -3.68 -17.07 25.27
C ARG A 2 -4.06 -16.91 23.81
N GLY A 3 -4.78 -15.83 23.51
CA GLY A 3 -4.93 -15.40 22.13
C GLY A 3 -3.55 -15.13 21.58
N ARG A 4 -3.12 -15.88 20.57
CA ARG A 4 -1.94 -15.55 19.76
C ARG A 4 -2.32 -14.32 18.94
N GLY A 5 -2.37 -13.16 19.59
CA GLY A 5 -2.63 -11.88 18.96
C GLY A 5 -1.63 -11.71 17.82
N PHE A 6 -2.16 -11.65 16.60
CA PHE A 6 -1.39 -11.57 15.38
C PHE A 6 -0.34 -10.45 15.52
N LYS A 7 0.91 -10.78 15.20
CA LYS A 7 2.11 -9.94 15.35
C LYS A 7 1.82 -8.50 14.93
N LYS A 8 1.90 -7.55 15.87
CA LYS A 8 1.97 -6.08 15.70
C LYS A 8 1.61 -5.59 14.28
N CYS A 9 0.35 -5.66 13.89
CA CYS A 9 -0.10 -5.00 12.66
C CYS A 9 0.18 -3.51 12.82
N LYS A 10 1.00 -2.94 11.91
CA LYS A 10 1.30 -1.51 11.90
C LYS A 10 0.53 -0.88 10.75
N LEU A 11 -0.16 0.22 11.04
CA LEU A 11 -0.72 1.08 10.03
C LEU A 11 0.44 1.65 9.20
N ILE A 12 0.52 1.27 7.93
CA ILE A 12 1.56 1.71 7.01
C ILE A 12 1.19 3.03 6.35
N THR A 13 -0.09 3.23 6.01
CA THR A 13 -0.59 4.49 5.46
C THR A 13 -2.12 4.53 5.48
N THR A 14 -2.67 5.73 5.31
CA THR A 14 -4.12 6.02 5.19
C THR A 14 -4.34 6.94 4.00
N TYR A 15 -5.47 6.80 3.31
CA TYR A 15 -5.78 7.57 2.12
C TYR A 15 -7.24 8.01 2.14
N SER A 16 -7.52 9.19 1.59
CA SER A 16 -8.86 9.76 1.46
C SER A 16 -8.95 10.52 0.14
N ASN A 17 -10.06 10.37 -0.59
CA ASN A 17 -10.28 10.96 -1.91
C ASN A 17 -9.19 10.65 -2.94
N GLN A 18 -8.46 9.55 -2.75
CA GLN A 18 -7.32 9.15 -3.56
C GLN A 18 -7.25 7.62 -3.68
N CYS A 19 -6.41 7.15 -4.57
CA CYS A 19 -6.04 5.76 -4.73
C CYS A 19 -4.69 5.47 -4.08
N ILE A 20 -4.55 4.23 -3.61
CA ILE A 20 -3.36 3.67 -3.00
C ILE A 20 -2.88 2.47 -3.81
N ALA A 21 -1.57 2.26 -3.87
CA ALA A 21 -0.96 1.00 -4.22
C ALA A 21 0.17 0.64 -3.27
N LEU A 22 0.39 -0.66 -3.08
CA LEU A 22 1.53 -1.24 -2.37
C LEU A 22 2.42 -1.95 -3.38
N ALA A 23 3.70 -1.60 -3.40
CA ALA A 23 4.72 -2.33 -4.13
C ALA A 23 5.62 -3.08 -3.16
N TRP A 24 5.91 -4.34 -3.48
CA TRP A 24 6.80 -5.18 -2.68
C TRP A 24 7.96 -5.66 -3.56
N PRO A 25 9.21 -5.57 -3.07
CA PRO A 25 10.38 -6.11 -3.75
C PRO A 25 10.35 -7.65 -3.77
N SER A 26 10.77 -8.27 -4.87
CA SER A 26 10.88 -9.74 -4.94
C SER A 26 11.97 -10.29 -4.00
N VAL A 27 12.84 -9.43 -3.47
CA VAL A 27 13.93 -9.75 -2.56
C VAL A 27 13.43 -9.81 -1.11
N LYS A 28 13.65 -10.96 -0.46
CA LYS A 28 13.26 -11.21 0.93
C LYS A 28 14.04 -10.29 1.88
N GLY A 29 13.33 -9.56 2.74
CA GLY A 29 13.92 -8.68 3.78
C GLY A 29 13.98 -7.20 3.42
N LYS A 30 13.63 -6.81 2.18
CA LYS A 30 13.48 -5.40 1.80
C LYS A 30 12.08 -4.87 2.18
N PRO A 31 11.98 -3.59 2.59
CA PRO A 31 10.70 -2.99 2.95
C PRO A 31 9.80 -2.80 1.73
N ALA A 32 8.49 -2.94 1.92
CA ALA A 32 7.49 -2.55 0.94
C ALA A 32 7.34 -1.03 0.91
N SER A 33 6.89 -0.49 -0.23
CA SER A 33 6.58 0.93 -0.38
C SER A 33 5.13 1.14 -0.81
N THR A 34 4.56 2.26 -0.41
CA THR A 34 3.20 2.66 -0.78
C THR A 34 3.23 3.90 -1.68
N GLY A 35 2.32 3.94 -2.65
CA GLY A 35 2.10 5.09 -3.53
C GLY A 35 0.66 5.59 -3.41
N LEU A 36 0.50 6.91 -3.31
CA LEU A 36 -0.79 7.59 -3.32
C LEU A 36 -0.92 8.43 -4.59
N ALA A 37 -2.06 8.33 -5.28
CA ALA A 37 -2.34 9.14 -6.46
C ALA A 37 -3.85 9.31 -6.70
N GLN A 38 -4.21 10.14 -7.68
CA GLN A 38 -5.61 10.36 -8.08
C GLN A 38 -6.23 9.11 -8.72
N ASP A 39 -5.43 8.36 -9.49
CA ASP A 39 -5.86 7.10 -10.13
C ASP A 39 -5.03 5.91 -9.68
N GLU A 40 -5.59 4.72 -9.85
CA GLU A 40 -4.94 3.46 -9.50
C GLU A 40 -3.64 3.23 -10.28
N SER A 41 -3.62 3.57 -11.58
CA SER A 41 -2.43 3.43 -12.44
C SER A 41 -1.28 4.32 -11.95
N TYR A 42 -1.56 5.59 -11.66
CA TYR A 42 -0.57 6.49 -11.10
C TYR A 42 -0.11 6.05 -9.71
N ALA A 43 -1.01 5.51 -8.89
CA ALA A 43 -0.67 5.00 -7.56
C ALA A 43 0.28 3.81 -7.66
N LYS A 44 0.05 2.88 -8.60
CA LYS A 44 0.94 1.74 -8.89
C LYS A 44 2.31 2.20 -9.36
N THR A 45 2.37 3.09 -10.35
CA THR A 45 3.64 3.64 -10.85
C THR A 45 4.42 4.31 -9.73
N ARG A 46 3.75 5.11 -8.89
CA ARG A 46 4.37 5.77 -7.75
C ARG A 46 4.88 4.78 -6.71
N ALA A 47 4.09 3.75 -6.38
CA ALA A 47 4.50 2.72 -5.43
C ALA A 47 5.72 1.94 -5.92
N VAL A 48 5.73 1.55 -7.20
CA VAL A 48 6.85 0.83 -7.81
C VAL A 48 8.09 1.71 -7.89
N ASN A 49 7.97 2.97 -8.32
CA ASN A 49 9.11 3.90 -8.38
C ASN A 49 9.73 4.11 -7.00
N ASN A 50 8.91 4.43 -5.99
CA ASN A 50 9.39 4.59 -4.61
C ASN A 50 10.06 3.32 -4.07
N CYS A 51 9.55 2.15 -4.46
CA CYS A 51 10.12 0.87 -4.05
C CYS A 51 11.45 0.58 -4.77
N ASN A 52 11.53 0.86 -6.07
CA ASN A 52 12.74 0.69 -6.88
C ASN A 52 13.89 1.57 -6.38
N GLU A 53 13.60 2.80 -5.93
CA GLU A 53 14.59 3.69 -5.29
C GLU A 53 15.19 3.10 -4.00
N SER A 54 14.43 2.26 -3.28
CA SER A 54 14.83 1.71 -1.97
C SER A 54 15.34 0.26 -2.02
N GLY A 55 14.89 -0.53 -2.99
CA GLY A 55 14.81 -1.99 -2.86
C GLY A 55 15.20 -2.84 -4.06
N GLY A 56 15.33 -2.26 -5.26
CA GLY A 56 15.54 -3.03 -6.51
C GLY A 56 14.21 -3.40 -7.19
N ASP A 57 14.15 -4.54 -7.91
CA ASP A 57 13.03 -4.94 -8.78
C ASP A 57 11.70 -5.19 -8.02
N CYS A 58 10.91 -4.13 -7.89
CA CYS A 58 9.64 -4.12 -7.17
C CYS A 58 8.43 -4.28 -8.08
N LYS A 59 7.39 -4.96 -7.57
CA LYS A 59 6.11 -5.12 -8.27
C LYS A 59 4.96 -4.65 -7.38
N ALA A 60 3.95 -4.05 -8.01
CA ALA A 60 2.71 -3.70 -7.32
C ALA A 60 1.96 -4.99 -6.94
N VAL A 61 1.70 -5.19 -5.64
CA VAL A 61 1.02 -6.37 -5.09
C VAL A 61 -0.39 -6.05 -4.61
N TYR A 62 -0.69 -4.78 -4.37
CA TYR A 62 -2.01 -4.32 -3.94
C TYR A 62 -2.32 -2.95 -4.52
N SER A 63 -3.58 -2.71 -4.85
CA SER A 63 -4.08 -1.39 -5.24
C SER A 63 -5.56 -1.27 -4.92
N ALA A 64 -5.96 -0.07 -4.49
CA ALA A 64 -7.36 0.24 -4.19
C ALA A 64 -7.60 1.75 -4.27
N CYS A 65 -8.82 2.14 -4.59
CA CYS A 65 -9.26 3.53 -4.53
C CYS A 65 -10.20 3.78 -3.36
N SER A 66 -10.25 5.02 -2.87
CA SER A 66 -11.19 5.41 -1.82
C SER A 66 -12.60 5.25 -2.37
N LYS A 67 -13.42 4.47 -1.66
CA LYS A 67 -14.84 4.36 -2.00
C LYS A 67 -15.61 5.51 -1.36
N PRO A 68 -16.68 6.01 -1.99
CA PRO A 68 -17.56 6.98 -1.36
C PRO A 68 -18.13 6.39 -0.07
N ALA A 69 -18.00 7.14 1.03
CA ALA A 69 -18.61 6.77 2.30
C ALA A 69 -20.03 7.36 2.34
N PHE A 70 -21.04 6.49 2.26
CA PHE A 70 -22.44 6.89 2.44
C PHE A 70 -22.81 6.70 3.91
N PHE A 71 -23.05 7.80 4.62
CA PHE A 71 -23.62 7.78 5.97
C PHE A 71 -25.13 7.99 5.86
N ARG A 72 -25.93 7.03 6.36
CA ARG A 72 -27.38 7.21 6.53
C ARG A 72 -27.60 8.14 7.73
N TYR A 73 -28.29 9.24 7.48
CA TYR A 73 -28.85 10.12 8.52
C TYR A 73 -30.25 9.65 8.91
#